data_AF-A0A553HNB2-F1
#
_entry.id   AF-A0A553HNB2-F1
#
_cell.length_a   1.000
_cell.length_b   1.000
_cell.length_c   1.000
_cell.angle_alpha   90.00
_cell.angle_beta   90.00
_cell.angle_gamma   90.00
#
_symmetry.space_group_name_H-M   'P 1'
#
loop_
_entity.id
_entity.type
_entity.pdbx_description
1 polymer ?
#
loop_
_entity_poly.entity_id
_entity_poly.type
_entity_poly.pdbx_seq_one_letter_code
_entity_poly.pdbx_strand_id
1 'polypeptide(L)'
;MASQKSSHDDAKARPATPEFMRLRIRNNEAWRDIARKEELILRRAMNHAMMEPKIQPRDKILLRMRTDAEGDTRIRQYSRSAYTPRNVGFPSGQVESRNAQLVARSCFNTTVGLYILDDRQQFPYNRALALEAWLWRQWFRPYSTDIEAERTFVNIFAAKYDVEGYKGSEAQLNDLINVHCNVCEQSERLRDIACLESGPDLLPVMNGPLRGPHWGHLNARVAKDEYWRHTLLMQPLFRAIFMVLTRPDTTIPKPRGIKWIADLQVRLILTGITEGLSAPISLEEIREYSKGTAYISGDQAITTTLDVATKFILRLEQREIDAFGIRPDLCRLITDISPPWILQYRKKAKLLGWVEERDGRLDELSPRSSEWVDRKIFPKWLGNGALHTMHRTRCLLEDRRYQNPEPYTEDWWWDPEELPESATRDTEIWKLITEAQTSRAAEIPNMTSLEHYQMMSRTLGP
;
A
#
# COMPACT_ATOMS: atom_id res chain seq x y z
N MET A 1 16.52 55.55 -53.31
CA MET A 1 15.95 55.32 -51.97
C MET A 1 14.96 54.16 -52.06
N ALA A 2 15.09 53.20 -51.14
CA ALA A 2 14.18 52.10 -50.79
C ALA A 2 13.94 50.95 -51.81
N SER A 3 14.79 49.92 -51.70
CA SER A 3 14.57 48.50 -52.06
C SER A 3 15.35 47.71 -50.98
N GLN A 4 14.93 46.62 -50.34
CA GLN A 4 13.91 45.61 -50.57
C GLN A 4 13.69 44.92 -49.20
N LYS A 5 12.44 44.72 -48.77
CA LYS A 5 12.10 43.76 -47.71
C LYS A 5 11.87 42.40 -48.38
N SER A 6 12.58 41.36 -47.96
CA SER A 6 12.24 39.97 -48.28
C SER A 6 12.44 39.13 -47.02
N SER A 7 11.33 38.79 -46.37
CA SER A 7 11.24 37.82 -45.29
C SER A 7 11.33 36.41 -45.87
N HIS A 8 12.44 35.71 -45.61
CA HIS A 8 12.50 34.27 -45.81
C HIS A 8 12.01 33.58 -44.53
N ASP A 9 10.76 33.14 -44.58
CA ASP A 9 10.19 32.14 -43.66
C ASP A 9 10.76 30.76 -44.04
N ASP A 10 11.92 30.41 -43.45
CA ASP A 10 12.42 29.04 -43.45
C ASP A 10 11.65 28.22 -42.41
N ALA A 11 10.51 27.68 -42.84
CA ALA A 11 9.78 26.67 -42.09
C ALA A 11 10.61 25.38 -42.02
N LYS A 12 11.49 25.28 -41.01
CA LYS A 12 12.22 24.05 -40.68
C LYS A 12 11.22 22.92 -40.46
N ALA A 13 11.15 21.99 -41.41
CA ALA A 13 10.32 20.80 -41.32
C ALA A 13 10.67 20.02 -40.03
N ARG A 14 9.71 19.90 -39.12
CA ARG A 14 9.89 19.10 -37.91
C ARG A 14 10.12 17.64 -38.34
N PRO A 15 11.15 16.95 -37.81
CA PRO A 15 11.38 15.56 -38.12
C PRO A 15 10.15 14.73 -37.78
N ALA A 16 9.76 13.85 -38.71
CA ALA A 16 8.58 13.00 -38.55
C ALA A 16 8.71 12.16 -37.27
N THR A 17 7.71 12.21 -36.40
CA THR A 17 7.66 11.38 -35.19
C THR A 17 7.78 9.91 -35.59
N PRO A 18 8.77 9.16 -35.06
CA PRO A 18 8.97 7.75 -35.38
C PRO A 18 7.69 6.92 -35.15
N GLU A 19 7.48 5.89 -35.96
CA GLU A 19 6.26 5.07 -35.92
C GLU A 19 6.01 4.44 -34.54
N PHE A 20 7.07 3.96 -33.87
CA PHE A 20 6.97 3.44 -32.50
C PHE A 20 6.47 4.51 -31.50
N MET A 21 6.84 5.78 -31.67
CA MET A 21 6.35 6.89 -30.84
C MET A 21 4.89 7.22 -31.15
N ARG A 22 4.44 7.09 -32.41
CA ARG A 22 3.03 7.27 -32.78
C ARG A 22 2.16 6.16 -32.18
N LEU A 23 2.61 4.90 -32.25
CA LEU A 23 1.93 3.77 -31.63
C LEU A 23 1.84 3.97 -30.10
N ARG A 24 2.92 4.45 -29.48
CA ARG A 24 2.96 4.81 -28.04
C ARG A 24 1.94 5.90 -27.67
N ILE A 25 1.82 6.96 -28.47
CA ILE A 25 0.85 8.04 -28.23
C ILE A 25 -0.59 7.49 -28.33
N ARG A 26 -0.92 6.75 -29.40
CA ARG A 26 -2.26 6.16 -29.58
C ARG A 26 -2.61 5.17 -28.46
N ASN A 27 -1.65 4.37 -28.01
CA ASN A 27 -1.87 3.43 -26.90
C ASN A 27 -2.12 4.17 -25.59
N ASN A 28 -1.36 5.24 -25.32
CA ASN A 28 -1.59 6.08 -24.15
C ASN A 28 -2.96 6.76 -24.16
N GLU A 29 -3.42 7.23 -25.32
CA GLU A 29 -4.74 7.85 -25.46
C GLU A 29 -5.88 6.85 -25.22
N ALA A 30 -5.84 5.68 -25.88
CA ALA A 30 -6.86 4.65 -25.72
C ALA A 30 -6.99 4.19 -24.24
N TRP A 31 -5.88 4.07 -23.52
CA TRP A 31 -5.91 3.67 -22.12
C TRP A 31 -6.34 4.79 -21.18
N ARG A 32 -5.99 6.05 -21.46
CA ARG A 32 -6.58 7.19 -20.76
C ARG A 32 -8.09 7.24 -20.97
N ASP A 33 -8.57 6.81 -22.13
CA ASP A 33 -10.01 6.74 -22.40
C ASP A 33 -10.67 5.59 -21.63
N ILE A 34 -10.07 4.40 -21.59
CA ILE A 34 -10.57 3.28 -20.76
C ILE A 34 -10.61 3.69 -19.28
N ALA A 35 -9.53 4.25 -18.74
CA ALA A 35 -9.50 4.68 -17.34
C ALA A 35 -10.50 5.81 -17.05
N ARG A 36 -10.69 6.76 -17.98
CA ARG A 36 -11.73 7.79 -17.86
C ARG A 36 -13.13 7.17 -17.89
N LYS A 37 -13.35 6.13 -18.68
CA LYS A 37 -14.61 5.38 -18.72
C LYS A 37 -14.85 4.64 -17.41
N GLU A 38 -13.87 3.92 -16.88
CA GLU A 38 -13.98 3.23 -15.57
C GLU A 38 -14.24 4.22 -14.43
N GLU A 39 -13.52 5.34 -14.41
CA GLU A 39 -13.76 6.41 -13.44
C GLU A 39 -15.18 6.96 -13.55
N LEU A 40 -15.64 7.21 -14.77
CA LEU A 40 -16.98 7.70 -15.05
C LEU A 40 -18.04 6.68 -14.62
N ILE A 41 -17.80 5.39 -14.85
CA ILE A 41 -18.67 4.29 -14.43
C ILE A 41 -18.78 4.26 -12.90
N LEU A 42 -17.67 4.30 -12.16
CA LEU A 42 -17.69 4.32 -10.69
C LEU A 42 -18.39 5.56 -10.15
N ARG A 43 -18.16 6.72 -10.76
CA ARG A 43 -18.85 7.98 -10.39
C ARG A 43 -20.35 7.90 -10.67
N ARG A 44 -20.76 7.35 -11.82
CA ARG A 44 -22.17 7.15 -12.17
C ARG A 44 -22.84 6.16 -11.23
N ALA A 45 -22.19 5.05 -10.91
CA ALA A 45 -22.73 4.06 -9.98
C ALA A 45 -22.90 4.64 -8.57
N MET A 46 -21.93 5.44 -8.10
CA MET A 46 -22.07 6.18 -6.85
C MET A 46 -23.25 7.16 -6.92
N ASN A 47 -23.35 7.96 -7.98
CA ASN A 47 -24.47 8.89 -8.15
C ASN A 47 -25.82 8.17 -8.17
N HIS A 48 -25.91 7.03 -8.86
CA HIS A 48 -27.11 6.20 -8.91
C HIS A 48 -27.50 5.71 -7.50
N ALA A 49 -26.55 5.14 -6.75
CA ALA A 49 -26.77 4.72 -5.37
C ALA A 49 -27.23 5.88 -4.47
N MET A 50 -26.71 7.10 -4.70
CA MET A 50 -27.11 8.29 -3.95
C MET A 50 -28.50 8.83 -4.33
N MET A 51 -29.01 8.51 -5.53
CA MET A 51 -30.33 8.96 -6.00
C MET A 51 -31.44 7.94 -5.76
N GLU A 52 -31.10 6.71 -5.38
CA GLU A 52 -32.06 5.64 -5.12
C GLU A 52 -33.09 6.06 -4.04
N PRO A 53 -34.40 6.12 -4.34
CA PRO A 53 -35.41 6.67 -3.42
C PRO A 53 -35.62 5.85 -2.15
N LYS A 54 -35.44 4.52 -2.23
CA LYS A 54 -35.61 3.60 -1.09
C LYS A 54 -34.49 3.70 -0.05
N ILE A 55 -33.37 4.32 -0.39
CA ILE A 55 -32.22 4.45 0.52
C ILE A 55 -32.41 5.71 1.37
N GLN A 56 -32.34 5.55 2.69
CA GLN A 56 -32.56 6.66 3.61
C GLN A 56 -31.44 7.71 3.50
N PRO A 57 -31.73 9.00 3.77
CA PRO A 57 -30.71 10.05 3.78
C PRO A 57 -29.52 9.73 4.70
N ARG A 58 -29.78 9.17 5.88
CA ARG A 58 -28.76 8.71 6.82
C ARG A 58 -27.75 7.76 6.17
N ASP A 59 -28.24 6.72 5.50
CA ASP A 59 -27.40 5.68 4.89
C ASP A 59 -26.52 6.25 3.76
N LYS A 60 -27.04 7.22 3.01
CA LYS A 60 -26.30 7.96 1.98
C LYS A 60 -25.15 8.78 2.58
N ILE A 61 -25.39 9.45 3.72
CA ILE A 61 -24.36 10.22 4.43
C ILE A 61 -23.28 9.27 4.96
N LEU A 62 -23.68 8.17 5.60
CA LEU A 62 -22.76 7.17 6.16
C LEU A 62 -21.90 6.52 5.06
N LEU A 63 -22.51 6.14 3.93
CA LEU A 63 -21.77 5.66 2.76
C LEU A 63 -20.75 6.70 2.29
N ARG A 64 -21.15 7.96 2.16
CA ARG A 64 -20.23 9.01 1.70
C ARG A 64 -19.07 9.21 2.67
N MET A 65 -19.35 9.26 3.97
CA MET A 65 -18.32 9.39 5.00
C MET A 65 -17.35 8.21 4.97
N ARG A 66 -17.86 6.98 4.91
CA ARG A 66 -17.03 5.76 4.86
C ARG A 66 -16.15 5.72 3.62
N THR A 67 -16.73 5.95 2.44
CA THR A 67 -15.98 5.88 1.17
C THR A 67 -14.90 6.96 1.09
N ASP A 68 -15.14 8.13 1.67
CA ASP A 68 -14.10 9.16 1.79
C ASP A 68 -12.99 8.74 2.76
N ALA A 69 -13.33 8.15 3.91
CA ALA A 69 -12.35 7.66 4.88
C ALA A 69 -11.46 6.56 4.26
N GLU A 70 -12.05 5.64 3.48
CA GLU A 70 -11.31 4.63 2.71
C GLU A 70 -10.36 5.26 1.70
N GLY A 71 -10.83 6.29 0.97
CA GLY A 71 -10.00 7.04 0.01
C GLY A 71 -8.80 7.70 0.69
N ASP A 72 -9.03 8.40 1.78
CA ASP A 72 -7.97 9.04 2.57
C ASP A 72 -6.97 8.02 3.11
N THR A 73 -7.45 6.89 3.61
CA THR A 73 -6.58 5.80 4.09
C THR A 73 -5.75 5.22 2.93
N ARG A 74 -6.35 4.96 1.77
CA ARG A 74 -5.63 4.48 0.58
C ARG A 74 -4.51 5.44 0.17
N ILE A 75 -4.78 6.76 0.18
CA ILE A 75 -3.77 7.79 -0.13
C ILE A 75 -2.63 7.75 0.89
N ARG A 76 -2.95 7.66 2.19
CA ARG A 76 -1.94 7.59 3.26
C ARG A 76 -1.08 6.34 3.13
N GLN A 77 -1.68 5.16 2.95
CA GLN A 77 -0.94 3.91 2.83
C GLN A 77 0.00 3.91 1.63
N TYR A 78 -0.52 4.33 0.48
CA TYR A 78 0.27 4.50 -0.72
C TYR A 78 1.49 5.41 -0.49
N SER A 79 1.29 6.53 0.19
CA SER A 79 2.38 7.49 0.49
C SER A 79 3.39 6.96 1.50
N ARG A 80 2.97 6.04 2.40
CA ARG A 80 3.81 5.43 3.44
C ARG A 80 4.64 4.27 2.92
N SER A 81 4.00 3.32 2.26
CA SER A 81 4.59 2.03 1.90
C SER A 81 5.22 2.04 0.52
N ALA A 82 4.59 2.72 -0.44
CA ALA A 82 4.98 2.59 -1.83
C ALA A 82 5.80 3.79 -2.33
N TYR A 83 5.38 5.05 -2.09
CA TYR A 83 6.03 6.27 -2.64
C TYR A 83 7.47 6.49 -2.18
N THR A 84 7.71 6.23 -0.91
CA THR A 84 9.02 6.40 -0.30
C THR A 84 9.24 5.21 0.63
N PRO A 85 9.63 4.04 0.08
CA PRO A 85 10.00 2.91 0.90
C PRO A 85 10.94 3.40 1.99
N ARG A 86 10.60 3.08 3.24
CA ARG A 86 11.32 3.66 4.36
C ARG A 86 12.69 3.03 4.41
N ASN A 87 13.73 3.84 4.19
CA ASN A 87 15.10 3.37 4.16
C ASN A 87 15.57 3.06 5.59
N VAL A 88 15.93 1.80 5.81
CA VAL A 88 16.55 1.33 7.04
C VAL A 88 17.95 0.82 6.69
N GLY A 89 18.95 1.24 7.44
CA GLY A 89 20.32 0.75 7.30
C GLY A 89 20.40 -0.71 7.73
N PHE A 90 21.06 -1.54 6.92
CA PHE A 90 21.39 -2.91 7.28
C PHE A 90 22.90 -3.00 7.59
N PRO A 91 23.38 -3.84 8.53
CA PRO A 91 22.62 -4.65 9.49
C PRO A 91 22.23 -3.89 10.78
N SER A 92 22.59 -2.60 10.88
CA SER A 92 22.45 -1.84 12.14
C SER A 92 21.02 -1.43 12.48
N GLY A 93 20.09 -1.43 11.52
CA GLY A 93 18.77 -0.84 11.67
C GLY A 93 18.79 0.70 11.76
N GLN A 94 19.91 1.34 11.41
CA GLN A 94 20.07 2.79 11.54
C GLN A 94 19.20 3.52 10.52
N VAL A 95 18.47 4.54 10.96
CA VAL A 95 17.63 5.36 10.09
C VAL A 95 18.21 6.77 10.06
N GLU A 96 18.25 7.38 8.87
CA GLU A 96 18.59 8.80 8.73
C GLU A 96 17.60 9.65 9.55
N SER A 97 18.09 10.59 10.36
CA SER A 97 17.26 11.33 11.33
C SER A 97 15.99 11.96 10.72
N ARG A 98 16.06 12.44 9.48
CA ARG A 98 14.92 12.99 8.73
C ARG A 98 13.80 11.98 8.47
N ASN A 99 14.11 10.69 8.44
CA ASN A 99 13.19 9.60 8.16
C ASN A 99 12.76 8.82 9.41
N ALA A 100 13.41 9.02 10.56
CA ALA A 100 13.15 8.28 11.81
C ALA A 100 11.68 8.34 12.24
N GLN A 101 11.07 9.53 12.20
CA GLN A 101 9.63 9.70 12.45
C GLN A 101 8.74 8.90 11.51
N LEU A 102 9.11 8.85 10.23
CA LEU A 102 8.32 8.18 9.21
C LEU A 102 8.43 6.66 9.33
N VAL A 103 9.63 6.14 9.65
CA VAL A 103 9.84 4.73 9.99
C VAL A 103 9.03 4.38 11.23
N ALA A 104 9.14 5.15 12.31
CA ALA A 104 8.41 4.89 13.56
C ALA A 104 6.90 4.82 13.34
N ARG A 105 6.34 5.81 12.63
CA ARG A 105 4.91 5.83 12.26
C ARG A 105 4.49 4.63 11.41
N SER A 106 5.40 4.05 10.64
CA SER A 106 5.14 2.87 9.82
C SER A 106 5.19 1.55 10.61
N CYS A 107 5.66 1.60 11.87
CA CYS A 107 5.67 0.44 12.77
C CYS A 107 4.38 0.36 13.61
N PHE A 108 3.77 1.52 13.91
CA PHE A 108 2.54 1.58 14.68
C PHE A 108 1.31 1.22 13.85
N ASN A 109 0.34 0.60 14.51
CA ASN A 109 -0.92 0.10 13.96
C ASN A 109 -0.74 -0.75 12.71
N THR A 110 0.43 -1.36 12.57
CA THR A 110 0.82 -2.20 11.44
C THR A 110 0.88 -3.63 11.91
N THR A 111 0.36 -4.57 11.13
CA THR A 111 0.34 -5.99 11.51
C THR A 111 1.71 -6.67 11.27
N VAL A 112 2.38 -6.35 10.16
CA VAL A 112 3.66 -6.96 9.80
C VAL A 112 4.58 -6.01 9.01
N GLY A 113 5.90 -6.13 9.19
CA GLY A 113 6.89 -5.47 8.34
C GLY A 113 7.27 -6.33 7.13
N LEU A 114 7.38 -5.73 5.94
CA LEU A 114 8.01 -6.35 4.77
C LEU A 114 9.30 -5.62 4.43
N TYR A 115 10.44 -6.26 4.68
CA TYR A 115 11.74 -5.74 4.33
C TYR A 115 12.14 -6.22 2.95
N ILE A 116 12.58 -5.29 2.12
CA ILE A 116 13.11 -5.58 0.80
C ILE A 116 14.61 -5.33 0.86
N LEU A 117 15.38 -6.40 0.72
CA LEU A 117 16.84 -6.31 0.63
C LEU A 117 17.21 -6.14 -0.84
N ASP A 118 17.71 -4.95 -1.18
CA ASP A 118 18.19 -4.62 -2.52
C ASP A 118 19.63 -4.12 -2.42
N ASP A 119 20.56 -4.93 -2.91
CA ASP A 119 22.01 -4.68 -2.89
C ASP A 119 22.42 -3.54 -3.83
N ARG A 120 21.60 -3.23 -4.82
CA ARG A 120 21.82 -2.14 -5.79
C ARG A 120 21.23 -0.83 -5.31
N GLN A 121 20.43 -0.85 -4.24
CA GLN A 121 19.58 0.27 -3.80
C GLN A 121 18.69 0.80 -4.94
N GLN A 122 18.38 -0.05 -5.92
CA GLN A 122 17.66 0.33 -7.14
C GLN A 122 16.21 -0.13 -7.10
N PHE A 123 15.70 -0.51 -5.94
CA PHE A 123 14.38 -1.09 -5.84
C PHE A 123 13.37 -0.10 -6.44
N PRO A 124 12.80 -0.39 -7.63
CA PRO A 124 12.04 0.62 -8.32
C PRO A 124 10.77 0.84 -7.53
N TYR A 125 10.51 2.10 -7.25
CA TYR A 125 9.25 2.60 -6.71
C TYR A 125 8.02 1.84 -7.26
N ASN A 126 8.00 1.63 -8.57
CA ASN A 126 6.92 1.01 -9.34
C ASN A 126 6.67 -0.45 -8.92
N ARG A 127 7.69 -1.15 -8.40
CA ARG A 127 7.57 -2.51 -7.90
C ARG A 127 7.00 -2.54 -6.47
N ALA A 128 7.37 -1.59 -5.62
CA ALA A 128 6.78 -1.46 -4.27
C ALA A 128 5.29 -1.19 -4.38
N LEU A 129 4.91 -0.30 -5.30
CA LEU A 129 3.51 -0.04 -5.62
C LEU A 129 2.74 -1.33 -5.94
N ALA A 130 3.33 -2.22 -6.74
CA ALA A 130 2.66 -3.43 -7.19
C ALA A 130 2.43 -4.42 -6.04
N LEU A 131 3.47 -4.60 -5.21
CA LEU A 131 3.37 -5.41 -4.00
C LEU A 131 2.36 -4.80 -3.02
N GLU A 132 2.43 -3.50 -2.78
CA GLU A 132 1.55 -2.79 -1.86
C GLU A 132 0.09 -2.88 -2.31
N ALA A 133 -0.20 -2.68 -3.60
CA ALA A 133 -1.56 -2.82 -4.13
C ALA A 133 -2.09 -4.26 -4.00
N TRP A 134 -1.24 -5.26 -4.26
CA TRP A 134 -1.61 -6.66 -4.10
C TRP A 134 -1.87 -7.01 -2.62
N LEU A 135 -0.99 -6.57 -1.71
CA LEU A 135 -1.13 -6.79 -0.25
C LEU A 135 -2.36 -6.07 0.31
N TRP A 136 -2.60 -4.83 -0.12
CA TRP A 136 -3.80 -4.07 0.23
C TRP A 136 -5.07 -4.86 -0.12
N ARG A 137 -5.13 -5.46 -1.31
CA ARG A 137 -6.26 -6.29 -1.73
C ARG A 137 -6.46 -7.54 -0.86
N GLN A 138 -5.37 -8.15 -0.40
CA GLN A 138 -5.50 -9.35 0.45
C GLN A 138 -6.16 -9.03 1.79
N TRP A 139 -5.86 -7.87 2.36
CA TRP A 139 -6.32 -7.45 3.68
C TRP A 139 -7.62 -6.64 3.67
N PHE A 140 -7.72 -5.67 2.76
CA PHE A 140 -8.84 -4.73 2.74
C PHE A 140 -10.12 -5.42 2.26
N ARG A 141 -11.19 -5.20 3.01
CA ARG A 141 -12.55 -5.63 2.70
C ARG A 141 -13.41 -4.37 2.67
N PRO A 142 -14.00 -4.04 1.50
CA PRO A 142 -14.88 -2.87 1.36
C PRO A 142 -15.88 -2.78 2.50
N TYR A 143 -15.97 -1.59 3.09
CA TYR A 143 -16.87 -1.27 4.20
C TYR A 143 -16.65 -2.03 5.51
N SER A 144 -15.87 -3.11 5.54
CA SER A 144 -15.81 -4.02 6.69
C SER A 144 -14.48 -3.92 7.43
N THR A 145 -13.41 -3.49 6.76
CA THR A 145 -12.13 -3.28 7.42
C THR A 145 -12.16 -2.02 8.27
N ASP A 146 -11.78 -2.14 9.55
CA ASP A 146 -11.45 -1.00 10.40
C ASP A 146 -10.16 -0.35 9.91
N ILE A 147 -10.28 0.92 9.51
CA ILE A 147 -9.21 1.73 8.88
C ILE A 147 -8.82 2.94 9.74
N GLU A 148 -9.52 3.12 10.85
CA GLU A 148 -9.28 4.12 11.86
C GLU A 148 -7.95 3.86 12.57
N ALA A 149 -7.48 4.89 13.29
CA ALA A 149 -6.15 4.88 13.90
C ALA A 149 -5.03 4.52 12.91
N GLU A 150 -5.24 4.72 11.61
CA GLU A 150 -4.25 4.42 10.57
C GLU A 150 -3.80 2.96 10.51
N ARG A 151 -4.71 2.04 10.85
CA ARG A 151 -4.43 0.60 10.78
C ARG A 151 -3.96 0.19 9.39
N THR A 152 -2.94 -0.67 9.37
CA THR A 152 -2.28 -1.15 8.16
C THR A 152 -1.99 -2.64 8.32
N PHE A 153 -2.16 -3.42 7.26
CA PHE A 153 -1.66 -4.80 7.26
C PHE A 153 -0.14 -4.85 7.25
N VAL A 154 0.47 -4.21 6.26
CA VAL A 154 1.90 -4.30 5.99
C VAL A 154 2.48 -2.94 5.67
N ASN A 155 3.66 -2.66 6.23
CA ASN A 155 4.51 -1.57 5.77
C ASN A 155 5.77 -2.10 5.10
N ILE A 156 6.12 -1.49 3.97
CA ILE A 156 7.28 -1.87 3.18
C ILE A 156 8.50 -1.01 3.57
N PHE A 157 9.57 -1.68 3.97
CA PHE A 157 10.86 -1.08 4.31
C PHE A 157 11.88 -1.46 3.24
N ALA A 158 12.57 -0.46 2.71
CA ALA A 158 13.74 -0.71 1.87
C ALA A 158 14.95 -0.78 2.80
N ALA A 159 15.59 -1.95 2.87
CA ALA A 159 16.82 -2.10 3.62
C ALA A 159 18.00 -1.79 2.69
N LYS A 160 18.81 -0.78 3.05
CA LYS A 160 20.04 -0.47 2.31
C LYS A 160 21.04 -1.60 2.54
N TYR A 161 21.11 -2.54 1.60
CA TYR A 161 21.94 -3.74 1.64
C TYR A 161 23.27 -3.53 0.89
N ASP A 162 23.96 -2.41 1.11
CA ASP A 162 25.22 -2.05 0.45
C ASP A 162 26.34 -1.85 1.47
N VAL A 163 26.56 -2.87 2.30
CA VAL A 163 27.71 -2.88 3.22
C VAL A 163 28.78 -3.76 2.61
N GLU A 164 29.99 -3.20 2.44
CA GLU A 164 31.19 -3.96 2.07
C GLU A 164 31.31 -5.18 3.01
N GLY A 165 31.20 -6.39 2.44
CA GLY A 165 31.13 -7.66 3.18
C GLY A 165 29.84 -8.46 2.97
N TYR A 166 28.75 -7.82 2.53
CA TYR A 166 27.44 -8.49 2.29
C TYR A 166 27.05 -8.60 0.81
N LYS A 167 27.84 -8.03 -0.11
CA LYS A 167 27.59 -8.13 -1.56
C LYS A 167 27.66 -9.58 -2.01
N GLY A 168 26.53 -10.12 -2.48
CA GLY A 168 26.40 -11.49 -2.97
C GLY A 168 26.34 -12.58 -1.89
N SER A 169 26.38 -12.23 -0.60
CA SER A 169 26.14 -13.18 0.49
C SER A 169 24.69 -13.12 0.97
N GLU A 170 24.16 -14.26 1.41
CA GLU A 170 22.83 -14.33 2.00
C GLU A 170 22.84 -13.61 3.37
N ALA A 171 21.86 -12.72 3.57
CA ALA A 171 21.70 -12.01 4.83
C ALA A 171 21.52 -13.01 5.98
N GLN A 172 22.37 -12.89 7.01
CA GLN A 172 22.30 -13.79 8.16
C GLN A 172 21.01 -13.54 8.92
N LEU A 173 20.41 -14.63 9.43
CA LEU A 173 19.14 -14.59 10.15
C LEU A 173 19.20 -13.64 11.36
N ASN A 174 20.29 -13.71 12.14
CA ASN A 174 20.47 -12.88 13.32
C ASN A 174 20.55 -11.39 12.98
N ASP A 175 21.15 -11.03 11.84
CA ASP A 175 21.21 -9.63 11.40
C ASP A 175 19.83 -9.10 11.04
N LEU A 176 19.02 -9.90 10.35
CA LEU A 176 17.64 -9.54 10.00
C LEU A 176 16.78 -9.34 11.25
N ILE A 177 16.89 -10.25 12.22
CA ILE A 177 16.21 -10.13 13.52
C ILE A 177 16.67 -8.86 14.24
N ASN A 178 17.98 -8.60 14.28
CA ASN A 178 18.53 -7.42 14.94
C ASN A 178 18.05 -6.11 14.31
N VAL A 179 17.99 -6.03 12.98
CA VAL A 179 17.44 -4.86 12.26
C VAL A 179 16.00 -4.61 12.68
N HIS A 180 15.15 -5.62 12.63
CA HIS A 180 13.74 -5.47 12.93
C HIS A 180 13.50 -5.13 14.41
N CYS A 181 14.19 -5.83 15.33
CA CYS A 181 14.12 -5.53 16.76
C CYS A 181 14.59 -4.11 17.08
N ASN A 182 15.69 -3.64 16.49
CA ASN A 182 16.15 -2.26 16.67
C ASN A 182 15.13 -1.25 16.12
N VAL A 183 14.52 -1.52 14.96
CA VAL A 183 13.43 -0.67 14.43
C VAL A 183 12.27 -0.58 15.41
N CYS A 184 11.86 -1.69 16.03
CA CYS A 184 10.81 -1.69 17.03
C CYS A 184 11.20 -0.88 18.29
N GLU A 185 12.35 -1.19 18.89
CA GLU A 185 12.85 -0.54 20.11
C GLU A 185 12.99 0.98 19.94
N GLN A 186 13.54 1.43 18.81
CA GLN A 186 13.69 2.86 18.52
C GLN A 186 12.33 3.53 18.32
N SER A 187 11.41 2.87 17.61
CA SER A 187 10.08 3.42 17.37
C SER A 187 9.30 3.59 18.67
N GLU A 188 9.33 2.59 19.56
CA GLU A 188 8.69 2.67 20.88
C GLU A 188 9.26 3.80 21.73
N ARG A 189 10.59 3.97 21.75
CA ARG A 189 11.21 5.11 22.45
C ARG A 189 10.76 6.45 21.90
N LEU A 190 10.62 6.56 20.58
CA LEU A 190 10.11 7.79 19.97
C LEU A 190 8.66 8.08 20.36
N ARG A 191 7.83 7.04 20.49
CA ARG A 191 6.48 7.19 21.05
C ARG A 191 6.54 7.65 22.50
N ASP A 192 7.37 7.03 23.33
CA ASP A 192 7.45 7.35 24.76
C ASP A 192 7.91 8.80 24.99
N ILE A 193 8.93 9.25 24.25
CA ILE A 193 9.38 10.65 24.25
C ILE A 193 8.24 11.59 23.83
N ALA A 194 7.48 11.24 22.78
CA ALA A 194 6.35 12.04 22.32
C ALA A 194 5.18 12.11 23.33
N CYS A 195 5.04 11.08 24.18
CA CYS A 195 3.98 11.01 25.19
C CYS A 195 4.33 11.71 26.50
N LEU A 196 5.62 11.87 26.84
CA LEU A 196 6.08 12.34 28.15
C LEU A 196 6.03 13.87 28.38
N GLU A 197 5.79 14.70 27.37
CA GLU A 197 5.80 16.18 27.51
C GLU A 197 4.57 16.78 28.25
N SER A 198 4.07 16.15 29.32
CA SER A 198 3.00 16.70 30.16
C SER A 198 3.38 16.88 31.65
N GLY A 199 4.65 16.69 32.02
CA GLY A 199 5.16 17.05 33.36
C GLY A 199 6.60 17.57 33.29
N PRO A 200 6.94 18.65 34.03
CA PRO A 200 8.29 19.25 33.99
C PRO A 200 9.42 18.37 34.54
N ASP A 201 9.12 17.28 35.26
CA ASP A 201 10.12 16.55 36.06
C ASP A 201 10.30 15.06 35.73
N LEU A 202 9.72 14.55 34.63
CA LEU A 202 9.86 13.13 34.27
C LEU A 202 10.78 12.97 33.06
N LEU A 203 12.09 12.89 33.32
CA LEU A 203 13.01 12.28 32.35
C LEU A 203 12.57 10.82 32.16
N PRO A 204 12.44 10.33 30.91
CA PRO A 204 12.04 8.95 30.66
C PRO A 204 13.00 8.00 31.36
N VAL A 205 12.46 7.13 32.19
CA VAL A 205 13.15 5.91 32.63
C VAL A 205 13.25 5.00 31.40
N MET A 206 14.22 5.29 30.53
CA MET A 206 14.58 4.45 29.40
C MET A 206 15.33 3.22 29.94
N ASN A 207 14.57 2.23 30.41
CA ASN A 207 15.17 1.02 30.94
C ASN A 207 15.68 0.14 29.79
N GLY A 208 17.00 0.18 29.59
CA GLY A 208 17.75 -0.84 28.87
C GLY A 208 18.67 -0.30 27.77
N PRO A 209 19.82 -0.97 27.53
CA PRO A 209 20.66 -0.67 26.39
C PRO A 209 19.90 -0.94 25.07
N LEU A 210 20.11 -0.09 24.07
CA LEU A 210 19.64 -0.36 22.71
C LEU A 210 20.45 -1.46 22.07
N ARG A 211 19.83 -2.24 21.17
CA ARG A 211 20.59 -3.12 20.27
C ARG A 211 21.40 -2.36 19.22
N GLY A 212 21.03 -1.12 18.91
CA GLY A 212 21.66 -0.32 17.86
C GLY A 212 21.85 1.17 18.20
N PRO A 213 22.46 1.94 17.29
CA PRO A 213 22.67 3.37 17.47
C PRO A 213 21.33 4.11 17.53
N HIS A 214 21.23 5.07 18.45
CA HIS A 214 20.05 5.92 18.63
C HIS A 214 19.70 6.66 17.33
N TRP A 215 18.43 6.68 16.93
CA TRP A 215 17.96 7.56 15.87
C TRP A 215 18.03 8.99 16.40
N GLY A 216 19.04 9.78 15.99
CA GLY A 216 19.41 11.06 16.61
C GLY A 216 18.25 12.04 16.89
N HIS A 217 18.51 13.07 17.70
CA HIS A 217 17.50 14.00 18.23
C HIS A 217 16.47 14.44 17.18
N LEU A 218 15.24 13.97 17.37
CA LEU A 218 14.10 14.36 16.56
C LEU A 218 13.58 15.72 17.02
N ASN A 219 13.21 16.56 16.05
CA ASN A 219 12.51 17.81 16.34
C ASN A 219 11.17 17.49 17.03
N ALA A 220 11.11 17.72 18.34
CA ALA A 220 9.94 17.51 19.20
C ALA A 220 8.67 18.25 18.74
N ARG A 221 8.79 19.21 17.80
CA ARG A 221 7.65 19.98 17.25
C ARG A 221 6.56 19.12 16.59
N VAL A 222 6.84 17.91 16.13
CA VAL A 222 5.85 17.02 15.49
C VAL A 222 5.10 16.15 16.51
N ALA A 223 5.62 16.02 17.74
CA ALA A 223 5.04 15.20 18.81
C ALA A 223 3.87 15.86 19.57
N LYS A 224 3.51 17.09 19.22
CA LYS A 224 2.47 17.86 19.93
C LYS A 224 1.04 17.53 19.53
N ASP A 225 0.86 16.72 18.50
CA ASP A 225 -0.49 16.34 18.08
C ASP A 225 -0.98 15.22 19.00
N GLU A 226 -1.79 15.62 19.99
CA GLU A 226 -2.41 14.79 21.05
C GLU A 226 -3.06 13.51 20.50
N TYR A 227 -3.49 13.55 19.24
CA TYR A 227 -3.93 12.41 18.45
C TYR A 227 -2.98 11.21 18.54
N TRP A 228 -1.66 11.43 18.48
CA TRP A 228 -0.66 10.36 18.40
C TRP A 228 -0.49 9.60 19.70
N ARG A 229 -0.70 10.25 20.85
CA ARG A 229 -0.44 9.65 22.16
C ARG A 229 -1.34 8.45 22.45
N HIS A 230 -2.57 8.52 21.97
CA HIS A 230 -3.59 7.51 22.27
C HIS A 230 -3.78 6.50 21.15
N THR A 231 -3.28 6.78 19.95
CA THR A 231 -3.51 5.94 18.77
C THR A 231 -2.29 5.18 18.31
N LEU A 232 -1.06 5.55 18.69
CA LEU A 232 0.16 4.84 18.27
C LEU A 232 0.42 3.59 19.10
N LEU A 233 -0.09 2.45 18.63
CA LEU A 233 0.15 1.15 19.25
C LEU A 233 1.00 0.26 18.36
N MET A 234 2.10 -0.27 18.89
CA MET A 234 2.85 -1.30 18.17
C MET A 234 2.15 -2.63 18.38
N GLN A 235 1.76 -3.29 17.27
CA GLN A 235 1.05 -4.56 17.37
C GLN A 235 2.03 -5.65 17.81
N PRO A 236 1.63 -6.57 18.73
CA PRO A 236 2.45 -7.71 19.11
C PRO A 236 2.91 -8.55 17.91
N LEU A 237 2.06 -8.74 16.90
CA LEU A 237 2.45 -9.44 15.66
C LEU A 237 3.57 -8.70 14.92
N PHE A 238 3.54 -7.38 14.87
CA PHE A 238 4.60 -6.61 14.22
C PHE A 238 5.94 -6.88 14.88
N ARG A 239 6.00 -6.95 16.22
CA ARG A 239 7.22 -7.26 16.99
C ARG A 239 7.67 -8.71 16.85
N ALA A 240 6.72 -9.63 16.68
CA ALA A 240 6.97 -11.07 16.75
C ALA A 240 7.42 -11.67 15.41
N ILE A 241 6.89 -11.15 14.29
CA ILE A 241 7.08 -11.73 12.97
C ILE A 241 7.22 -10.67 11.88
N PHE A 242 8.10 -10.92 10.91
CA PHE A 242 8.25 -10.06 9.74
C PHE A 242 8.61 -10.86 8.48
N MET A 243 8.40 -10.25 7.32
CA MET A 243 8.73 -10.82 6.02
C MET A 243 9.99 -10.16 5.44
N VAL A 244 10.79 -10.95 4.75
CA VAL A 244 11.96 -10.49 4.01
C VAL A 244 11.89 -10.98 2.57
N LEU A 245 11.95 -10.04 1.65
CA LEU A 245 12.14 -10.29 0.23
C LEU A 245 13.63 -10.10 -0.09
N THR A 246 14.39 -11.20 -0.04
CA THR A 246 15.82 -11.21 -0.38
C THR A 246 16.00 -11.39 -1.88
N ARG A 247 16.82 -10.55 -2.53
CA ARG A 247 17.21 -10.76 -3.93
C ARG A 247 18.68 -10.41 -4.19
N PRO A 248 19.56 -11.42 -4.29
CA PRO A 248 21.00 -11.20 -4.39
C PRO A 248 21.55 -10.99 -5.81
N ASP A 249 20.77 -11.19 -6.89
CA ASP A 249 21.39 -11.44 -8.22
C ASP A 249 20.64 -10.91 -9.46
N THR A 250 19.32 -10.70 -9.42
CA THR A 250 18.57 -10.20 -10.59
C THR A 250 17.72 -8.98 -10.26
N THR A 251 17.67 -8.00 -11.17
CA THR A 251 16.63 -6.97 -11.16
C THR A 251 15.29 -7.70 -11.02
N ILE A 252 14.47 -7.36 -10.03
CA ILE A 252 13.18 -8.01 -9.86
C ILE A 252 12.47 -8.06 -11.22
N PRO A 253 12.15 -9.24 -11.78
CA PRO A 253 11.47 -9.29 -13.06
C PRO A 253 10.24 -8.38 -12.97
N LYS A 254 9.99 -7.61 -14.03
CA LYS A 254 8.81 -6.75 -14.06
C LYS A 254 7.59 -7.62 -13.72
N PRO A 255 6.67 -7.18 -12.84
CA PRO A 255 5.59 -8.04 -12.44
C PRO A 255 4.77 -8.45 -13.65
N ARG A 256 4.69 -9.76 -13.91
CA ARG A 256 4.01 -10.34 -15.08
C ARG A 256 2.50 -10.53 -14.89
N GLY A 257 2.01 -10.32 -13.67
CA GLY A 257 0.60 -10.49 -13.28
C GLY A 257 0.47 -10.72 -11.77
N ILE A 258 -0.75 -10.96 -11.27
CA ILE A 258 -0.97 -11.30 -9.85
C ILE A 258 -0.22 -12.54 -9.47
N LYS A 259 -0.34 -13.59 -10.28
CA LYS A 259 0.24 -14.90 -9.96
C LYS A 259 1.74 -14.77 -9.70
N TRP A 260 2.41 -13.94 -10.50
CA TRP A 260 3.81 -13.63 -10.30
C TRP A 260 4.10 -12.92 -8.96
N ILE A 261 3.24 -11.98 -8.51
CA ILE A 261 3.40 -11.31 -7.21
C ILE A 261 3.14 -12.30 -6.06
N ALA A 262 2.08 -13.10 -6.18
CA ALA A 262 1.71 -14.14 -5.24
C ALA A 262 2.83 -15.20 -5.07
N ASP A 263 3.49 -15.57 -6.18
CA ASP A 263 4.56 -16.57 -6.23
C ASP A 263 5.94 -16.02 -5.81
N LEU A 264 6.03 -14.73 -5.46
CA LEU A 264 7.28 -14.15 -4.96
C LEU A 264 7.76 -14.92 -3.73
N GLN A 265 9.00 -15.40 -3.76
CA GLN A 265 9.59 -16.04 -2.59
C GLN A 265 9.90 -15.00 -1.52
N VAL A 266 9.46 -15.27 -0.30
CA VAL A 266 9.74 -14.46 0.89
C VAL A 266 10.20 -15.36 2.02
N ARG A 267 11.08 -14.84 2.85
CA ARG A 267 11.48 -15.46 4.11
C ARG A 267 10.66 -14.85 5.24
N LEU A 268 9.87 -15.68 5.90
CA LEU A 268 9.09 -15.31 7.07
C LEU A 268 9.94 -15.61 8.31
N ILE A 269 10.12 -14.62 9.19
CA ILE A 269 11.09 -14.68 10.30
C ILE A 269 10.39 -14.35 11.62
N LEU A 270 10.60 -15.21 12.61
CA LEU A 270 10.23 -15.01 14.01
C LEU A 270 11.38 -14.32 14.75
N THR A 271 11.07 -13.29 15.54
CA THR A 271 12.05 -12.53 16.31
C THR A 271 12.37 -13.17 17.66
N GLY A 272 11.51 -14.09 18.12
CA GLY A 272 11.51 -14.62 19.48
C GLY A 272 10.77 -13.75 20.49
N ILE A 273 10.29 -12.56 20.09
CA ILE A 273 9.44 -11.73 20.95
C ILE A 273 8.03 -12.31 20.96
N THR A 274 7.55 -12.73 22.12
CA THR A 274 6.22 -13.35 22.31
C THR A 274 5.28 -12.53 23.18
N GLU A 275 5.77 -11.44 23.75
CA GLU A 275 5.02 -10.57 24.64
C GLU A 275 3.77 -9.98 23.94
N GLY A 276 2.61 -10.12 24.59
CA GLY A 276 1.34 -9.56 24.13
C GLY A 276 0.64 -10.34 23.01
N LEU A 277 1.20 -11.46 22.56
CA LEU A 277 0.53 -12.40 21.65
C LEU A 277 -0.53 -13.22 22.39
N SER A 278 -1.61 -13.57 21.69
CA SER A 278 -2.66 -14.44 22.21
C SER A 278 -2.19 -15.89 22.42
N ALA A 279 -1.24 -16.34 21.58
CA ALA A 279 -0.63 -17.65 21.63
C ALA A 279 0.73 -17.63 20.90
N PRO A 280 1.62 -18.60 21.16
CA PRO A 280 2.85 -18.75 20.39
C PRO A 280 2.59 -18.84 18.87
N ILE A 281 3.57 -18.41 18.07
CA ILE A 281 3.53 -18.54 16.60
C ILE A 281 4.37 -19.75 16.22
N SER A 282 3.80 -20.64 15.41
CA SER A 282 4.51 -21.81 14.89
C SER A 282 4.57 -21.76 13.36
N LEU A 283 5.77 -21.82 12.81
CA LEU A 283 5.97 -21.94 11.35
C LEU A 283 5.68 -23.35 10.84
N GLU A 284 5.52 -24.31 11.74
CA GLU A 284 5.17 -25.70 11.41
C GLU A 284 3.83 -25.80 10.66
N GLU A 285 2.90 -24.88 10.93
CA GLU A 285 1.61 -24.79 10.25
C GLU A 285 1.72 -24.58 8.74
N ILE A 286 2.85 -24.06 8.26
CA ILE A 286 3.08 -23.78 6.84
C ILE A 286 4.29 -24.54 6.28
N ARG A 287 4.80 -25.55 7.00
CA ARG A 287 5.98 -26.33 6.60
C ARG A 287 5.87 -26.96 5.21
N GLU A 288 4.66 -27.42 4.85
CA GLU A 288 4.38 -28.10 3.58
C GLU A 288 4.48 -27.16 2.38
N TYR A 289 4.43 -25.85 2.62
CA TYR A 289 4.57 -24.80 1.63
C TYR A 289 5.99 -24.21 1.58
N SER A 290 6.96 -24.81 2.27
CA SER A 290 8.35 -24.38 2.22
C SER A 290 8.94 -24.47 0.80
N LYS A 291 9.82 -23.54 0.47
CA LYS A 291 10.54 -23.47 -0.80
C LYS A 291 12.04 -23.38 -0.53
N GLY A 292 12.85 -24.09 -1.31
CA GLY A 292 14.31 -24.07 -1.17
C GLY A 292 14.82 -25.14 -0.21
N THR A 293 15.67 -24.75 0.74
CA THR A 293 16.15 -25.65 1.80
C THR A 293 14.98 -26.10 2.67
N ALA A 294 14.96 -27.39 3.03
CA ALA A 294 13.92 -27.94 3.88
C ALA A 294 13.88 -27.18 5.21
N TYR A 295 12.69 -26.73 5.61
CA TYR A 295 12.47 -26.16 6.94
C TYR A 295 12.84 -27.18 8.01
N ILE A 296 13.67 -26.79 8.98
CA ILE A 296 13.98 -27.65 10.13
C ILE A 296 13.01 -27.26 11.25
N SER A 297 12.34 -28.25 11.83
CA SER A 297 11.39 -28.03 12.93
C SER A 297 12.07 -27.24 14.06
N GLY A 298 11.46 -26.12 14.46
CA GLY A 298 12.01 -25.22 15.47
C GLY A 298 12.81 -24.04 14.91
N ASP A 299 13.06 -24.00 13.60
CA ASP A 299 13.70 -22.85 12.97
C ASP A 299 12.86 -21.57 13.14
N GLN A 300 13.56 -20.46 13.37
CA GLN A 300 12.98 -19.13 13.45
C GLN A 300 12.65 -18.53 12.08
N ALA A 301 12.93 -19.24 10.98
CA ALA A 301 12.64 -18.75 9.65
C ALA A 301 12.18 -19.85 8.70
N ILE A 302 11.28 -19.49 7.79
CA ILE A 302 10.83 -20.36 6.70
C ILE A 302 10.75 -19.55 5.41
N THR A 303 11.23 -20.13 4.30
CA THR A 303 11.06 -19.55 2.97
C THR A 303 9.83 -20.13 2.31
N THR A 304 8.92 -19.28 1.84
CA THR A 304 7.69 -19.68 1.16
C THR A 304 7.27 -18.62 0.12
N THR A 305 6.08 -18.73 -0.46
CA THR A 305 5.53 -17.71 -1.36
C THR A 305 4.87 -16.58 -0.59
N LEU A 306 4.82 -15.38 -1.19
CA LEU A 306 4.19 -14.20 -0.60
C LEU A 306 2.70 -14.45 -0.31
N ASP A 307 2.02 -15.21 -1.16
CA ASP A 307 0.63 -15.65 -0.94
C ASP A 307 0.46 -16.47 0.35
N VAL A 308 1.29 -17.50 0.52
CA VAL A 308 1.23 -18.36 1.72
C VAL A 308 1.57 -17.57 2.97
N ALA A 309 2.65 -16.77 2.94
CA ALA A 309 3.03 -15.92 4.08
C ALA A 309 1.93 -14.92 4.44
N THR A 310 1.33 -14.26 3.45
CA THR A 310 0.24 -13.30 3.65
C THR A 310 -0.98 -13.95 4.28
N LYS A 311 -1.42 -15.11 3.75
CA LYS A 311 -2.55 -15.86 4.32
C LYS A 311 -2.27 -16.34 5.74
N PHE A 312 -1.05 -16.78 6.03
CA PHE A 312 -0.64 -17.15 7.38
C PHE A 312 -0.74 -15.97 8.35
N ILE A 313 -0.17 -14.81 7.99
CA ILE A 313 -0.21 -13.62 8.85
C ILE A 313 -1.65 -13.09 9.02
N LEU A 314 -2.49 -13.13 7.99
CA LEU A 314 -3.91 -12.75 8.12
C LEU A 314 -4.66 -13.68 9.09
N ARG A 315 -4.37 -14.99 9.10
CA ARG A 315 -4.92 -15.90 10.12
C ARG A 315 -4.44 -15.55 11.53
N LEU A 316 -3.15 -15.21 11.69
CA LEU A 316 -2.62 -14.76 12.97
C LEU A 316 -3.27 -13.45 13.41
N GLU A 317 -3.44 -12.49 12.50
CA GLU A 317 -4.12 -11.22 12.79
C GLU A 317 -5.55 -11.47 13.28
N GLN A 318 -6.31 -12.32 12.59
CA GLN A 318 -7.66 -12.69 13.01
C GLN A 318 -7.66 -13.35 14.40
N ARG A 319 -6.71 -14.26 14.67
CA ARG A 319 -6.55 -14.88 16.00
C ARG A 319 -6.33 -13.82 17.09
N GLU A 320 -5.49 -12.82 16.84
CA GLU A 320 -5.27 -11.73 17.80
C GLU A 320 -6.52 -10.84 17.97
N ILE A 321 -7.28 -10.58 16.89
CA ILE A 321 -8.55 -9.87 16.94
C ILE A 321 -9.58 -10.66 17.77
N ASP A 322 -9.66 -11.98 17.59
CA ASP A 322 -10.60 -12.83 18.32
C ASP A 322 -10.27 -12.86 19.81
N ALA A 323 -8.98 -12.86 20.16
CA ALA A 323 -8.53 -12.90 21.55
C ALA A 323 -8.65 -11.55 22.29
N PHE A 324 -8.31 -10.44 21.61
CA PHE A 324 -8.15 -9.14 22.26
C PHE A 324 -9.09 -8.05 21.73
N GLY A 325 -9.85 -8.34 20.68
CA GLY A 325 -10.51 -7.33 19.87
C GLY A 325 -9.53 -6.56 18.99
N ILE A 326 -10.07 -5.61 18.25
CA ILE A 326 -9.29 -4.73 17.38
C ILE A 326 -8.52 -3.74 18.24
N ARG A 327 -7.22 -3.61 17.97
CA ARG A 327 -6.31 -2.71 18.69
C ARG A 327 -5.73 -1.64 17.77
N PRO A 328 -5.63 -0.37 18.20
CA PRO A 328 -6.11 0.14 19.49
C PRO A 328 -7.65 0.10 19.60
N ASP A 329 -8.16 -0.10 20.81
CA ASP A 329 -9.60 -0.15 21.06
C ASP A 329 -10.18 1.27 21.04
N LEU A 330 -10.69 1.66 19.88
CA LEU A 330 -11.21 3.01 19.64
C LEU A 330 -12.37 3.38 20.58
N CYS A 331 -13.19 2.40 20.99
CA CYS A 331 -14.34 2.65 21.85
C CYS A 331 -13.89 3.10 23.24
N ARG A 332 -12.81 2.49 23.76
CA ARG A 332 -12.18 2.91 25.03
C ARG A 332 -11.50 4.27 24.94
N LEU A 333 -10.95 4.62 23.78
CA LEU A 333 -10.29 5.91 23.61
C LEU A 333 -11.25 7.10 23.70
N ILE A 334 -12.53 6.90 23.36
CA ILE A 334 -13.52 7.97 23.26
C ILE A 334 -14.10 8.37 24.61
N THR A 335 -14.10 7.48 25.60
CA THR A 335 -14.62 7.78 26.94
C THR A 335 -13.80 8.85 27.64
N ASP A 336 -12.51 8.95 27.30
CA ASP A 336 -11.57 9.83 28.00
C ASP A 336 -11.33 11.13 27.23
N ILE A 337 -11.24 11.05 25.89
CA ILE A 337 -11.01 12.20 25.01
C ILE A 337 -11.71 11.90 23.68
N SER A 338 -12.57 12.80 23.18
CA SER A 338 -13.09 12.67 21.81
C SER A 338 -11.93 12.79 20.81
N PRO A 339 -11.49 11.71 20.15
CA PRO A 339 -10.30 11.75 19.33
C PRO A 339 -10.48 12.75 18.18
N PRO A 340 -9.45 13.50 17.75
CA PRO A 340 -9.60 14.52 16.71
C PRO A 340 -10.26 14.01 15.42
N TRP A 341 -10.04 12.76 15.05
CA TRP A 341 -10.66 12.14 13.88
C TRP A 341 -12.18 11.93 14.02
N ILE A 342 -12.70 11.60 15.21
CA ILE A 342 -14.15 11.43 15.39
C ILE A 342 -14.86 12.78 15.29
N LEU A 343 -14.23 13.83 15.81
CA LEU A 343 -14.72 15.20 15.66
C LEU A 343 -14.74 15.63 14.20
N GLN A 344 -13.76 15.22 13.40
CA GLN A 344 -13.76 15.45 11.95
C GLN A 344 -14.92 14.70 11.28
N TYR A 345 -15.20 13.46 11.68
CA TYR A 345 -16.35 12.71 11.16
C TYR A 345 -17.69 13.35 11.52
N ARG A 346 -17.89 13.80 12.77
CA ARG A 346 -19.09 14.52 13.18
C ARG A 346 -19.28 15.83 12.40
N LYS A 347 -18.20 16.61 12.23
CA LYS A 347 -18.22 17.83 11.39
C LYS A 347 -18.62 17.50 9.95
N LYS A 348 -18.04 16.43 9.40
CA LYS A 348 -18.33 15.99 8.04
C LYS A 348 -19.78 15.53 7.86
N ALA A 349 -20.33 14.79 8.82
CA ALA A 349 -21.73 14.40 8.82
C ALA A 349 -22.65 15.63 8.75
N LYS A 350 -22.41 16.64 9.60
CA LYS A 350 -23.17 17.90 9.58
C LYS A 350 -23.08 18.62 8.22
N LEU A 351 -21.89 18.69 7.64
CA LEU A 351 -21.69 19.28 6.30
C LEU A 351 -22.43 18.52 5.19
N LEU A 352 -22.66 17.22 5.37
CA LEU A 352 -23.41 16.37 4.46
C LEU A 352 -24.93 16.40 4.73
N GLY A 353 -25.41 17.27 5.62
CA GLY A 353 -26.83 17.44 5.91
C GLY A 353 -27.39 16.44 6.93
N TRP A 354 -26.56 15.98 7.87
CA TRP A 354 -27.02 15.21 9.02
C TRP A 354 -27.97 16.01 9.90
N VAL A 355 -29.12 15.43 10.22
CA VAL A 355 -30.18 16.01 11.06
C VAL A 355 -30.42 15.05 12.22
N GLU A 356 -30.15 15.47 13.47
CA GLU A 356 -30.14 14.54 14.61
C GLU A 356 -31.51 13.91 14.89
N GLU A 357 -32.60 14.64 14.67
CA GLU A 357 -33.98 14.14 14.83
C GLU A 357 -34.33 13.03 13.83
N ARG A 358 -33.67 13.03 12.66
CA ARG A 358 -33.90 12.06 11.57
C ARG A 358 -32.89 10.92 11.59
N ASP A 359 -31.62 11.26 11.78
CA ASP A 359 -30.48 10.37 11.55
C ASP A 359 -29.90 9.78 12.85
N GLY A 360 -30.35 10.28 14.00
CA GLY A 360 -29.84 9.94 15.32
C GLY A 360 -28.74 10.90 15.79
N ARG A 361 -28.38 10.77 17.08
CA ARG A 361 -27.37 11.63 17.71
C ARG A 361 -25.98 11.29 17.21
N LEU A 362 -25.20 12.30 16.81
CA LEU A 362 -23.82 12.10 16.33
C LEU A 362 -22.86 11.59 17.40
N ASP A 363 -23.21 11.76 18.68
CA ASP A 363 -22.44 11.22 19.80
C ASP A 363 -22.58 9.70 19.93
N GLU A 364 -23.66 9.15 19.38
CA GLU A 364 -23.94 7.70 19.34
C GLU A 364 -23.42 7.06 18.03
N LEU A 365 -22.86 7.85 17.11
CA LEU A 365 -22.23 7.33 15.91
C LEU A 365 -21.04 6.46 16.31
N SER A 366 -21.05 5.20 15.84
CA SER A 366 -19.97 4.27 16.13
C SER A 366 -18.62 4.87 15.72
N PRO A 367 -17.58 4.70 16.54
CA PRO A 367 -16.24 5.11 16.15
C PRO A 367 -15.63 4.25 15.05
N ARG A 368 -16.16 3.04 14.86
CA ARG A 368 -15.68 2.12 13.83
C ARG A 368 -16.45 2.40 12.55
N SER A 369 -15.80 2.97 11.53
CA SER A 369 -16.50 3.21 10.26
C SER A 369 -16.83 1.93 9.51
N SER A 370 -16.26 0.79 9.93
CA SER A 370 -16.67 -0.53 9.46
C SER A 370 -18.15 -0.85 9.76
N GLU A 371 -18.74 -0.18 10.76
CA GLU A 371 -20.12 -0.38 11.20
C GLU A 371 -21.10 0.63 10.57
N TRP A 372 -20.61 1.60 9.79
CA TRP A 372 -21.45 2.68 9.26
C TRP A 372 -22.29 2.28 8.05
N VAL A 373 -21.79 1.37 7.23
CA VAL A 373 -22.41 1.03 5.94
C VAL A 373 -23.05 -0.34 6.03
N ASP A 374 -24.38 -0.39 5.87
CA ASP A 374 -25.08 -1.65 5.72
C ASP A 374 -24.81 -2.24 4.33
N ARG A 375 -24.07 -3.35 4.30
CA ARG A 375 -23.70 -4.07 3.08
C ARG A 375 -24.89 -4.74 2.39
N LYS A 376 -26.04 -4.90 3.07
CA LYS A 376 -27.29 -5.34 2.42
C LYS A 376 -27.88 -4.23 1.55
N ILE A 377 -27.68 -2.97 1.94
CA ILE A 377 -28.09 -1.79 1.17
C ILE A 377 -27.06 -1.49 0.09
N PHE A 378 -25.78 -1.56 0.43
CA PHE A 378 -24.65 -1.29 -0.47
C PHE A 378 -23.76 -2.52 -0.63
N PRO A 379 -24.17 -3.50 -1.46
CA PRO A 379 -23.43 -4.75 -1.62
C PRO A 379 -22.13 -4.59 -2.43
N LYS A 380 -21.96 -3.46 -3.13
CA LYS A 380 -20.86 -3.20 -4.06
C LYS A 380 -19.99 -2.07 -3.55
N TRP A 381 -18.68 -2.14 -3.83
CA TRP A 381 -17.74 -1.11 -3.43
C TRP A 381 -17.84 0.12 -4.34
N LEU A 382 -18.05 1.28 -3.72
CA LEU A 382 -18.36 2.56 -4.37
C LEU A 382 -17.52 3.70 -3.78
N GLY A 383 -17.59 4.86 -4.44
CA GLY A 383 -17.08 6.12 -3.90
C GLY A 383 -15.56 6.27 -3.91
N ASN A 384 -15.04 7.12 -3.03
CA ASN A 384 -13.66 7.58 -3.08
C ASN A 384 -12.63 6.47 -2.79
N GLY A 385 -12.93 5.51 -1.92
CA GLY A 385 -12.08 4.34 -1.68
C GLY A 385 -11.80 3.54 -2.96
N ALA A 386 -12.86 3.19 -3.69
CA ALA A 386 -12.77 2.47 -4.96
C ALA A 386 -12.02 3.30 -6.01
N LEU A 387 -12.37 4.59 -6.15
CA LEU A 387 -11.75 5.50 -7.11
C LEU A 387 -10.25 5.67 -6.89
N HIS A 388 -9.82 5.90 -5.64
CA HIS A 388 -8.40 6.07 -5.32
C HIS A 388 -7.63 4.76 -5.53
N THR A 389 -8.22 3.62 -5.19
CA THR A 389 -7.59 2.32 -5.42
C THR A 389 -7.39 2.07 -6.92
N MET A 390 -8.43 2.27 -7.73
CA MET A 390 -8.35 2.21 -9.18
C MET A 390 -7.28 3.16 -9.73
N HIS A 391 -7.28 4.43 -9.30
CA HIS A 391 -6.30 5.42 -9.77
C HIS A 391 -4.85 5.02 -9.45
N ARG A 392 -4.61 4.44 -8.27
CA ARG A 392 -3.26 3.95 -7.90
C ARG A 392 -2.86 2.76 -8.73
N THR A 393 -3.77 1.82 -9.00
CA THR A 393 -3.44 0.71 -9.89
C THR A 393 -3.29 1.15 -11.34
N ARG A 394 -3.96 2.22 -11.77
CA ARG A 394 -3.72 2.83 -13.08
C ARG A 394 -2.28 3.31 -13.22
N CYS A 395 -1.75 4.04 -12.23
CA CYS A 395 -0.34 4.48 -12.25
C CYS A 395 0.61 3.28 -12.42
N LEU A 396 0.31 2.15 -11.80
CA LEU A 396 1.05 0.90 -11.98
C LEU A 396 1.00 0.33 -13.40
N LEU A 397 -0.16 0.37 -14.04
CA LEU A 397 -0.34 -0.14 -15.40
C LEU A 397 0.30 0.76 -16.45
N GLU A 398 0.21 2.08 -16.28
CA GLU A 398 0.85 3.05 -17.17
C GLU A 398 2.37 2.79 -17.21
N ASP A 399 3.00 2.61 -16.06
CA ASP A 399 4.42 2.25 -15.96
C ASP A 399 4.76 0.91 -16.61
N ARG A 400 3.92 -0.11 -16.42
CA ARG A 400 4.13 -1.44 -17.03
C ARG A 400 3.96 -1.42 -18.55
N ARG A 401 3.06 -0.59 -19.09
CA ARG A 401 2.80 -0.49 -20.53
C ARG A 401 3.91 0.20 -21.31
N TYR A 402 4.61 1.16 -20.69
CA TYR A 402 5.87 1.66 -21.27
C TYR A 402 6.92 0.57 -21.44
N GLN A 403 6.74 -0.55 -20.74
CA GLN A 403 7.77 -1.56 -20.54
C GLN A 403 7.44 -2.93 -21.17
N ASN A 404 6.17 -3.26 -21.41
CA ASN A 404 5.72 -4.46 -22.14
C ASN A 404 4.28 -4.26 -22.69
N PRO A 405 4.06 -4.22 -24.02
CA PRO A 405 2.77 -3.85 -24.62
C PRO A 405 1.75 -5.01 -24.79
N GLU A 406 2.02 -6.21 -24.27
CA GLU A 406 1.09 -7.35 -24.40
C GLU A 406 -0.31 -7.05 -23.80
N PRO A 407 -1.39 -7.56 -24.42
CA PRO A 407 -2.75 -7.33 -23.99
C PRO A 407 -2.98 -7.92 -22.60
N TYR A 408 -3.31 -7.03 -21.68
CA TYR A 408 -3.54 -7.37 -20.29
C TYR A 408 -5.03 -7.67 -20.10
N THR A 409 -5.38 -8.91 -19.79
CA THR A 409 -6.76 -9.42 -19.80
C THR A 409 -7.35 -9.69 -18.40
N GLU A 410 -6.61 -9.46 -17.32
CA GLU A 410 -7.09 -9.70 -15.96
C GLU A 410 -7.14 -8.39 -15.17
N ASP A 411 -8.34 -7.89 -14.84
CA ASP A 411 -8.56 -6.71 -13.99
C ASP A 411 -8.35 -7.02 -12.51
N TRP A 412 -7.13 -7.37 -12.22
CA TRP A 412 -6.76 -8.05 -10.98
C TRP A 412 -6.78 -7.17 -9.73
N TRP A 413 -7.10 -5.88 -9.83
CA TRP A 413 -7.08 -4.98 -8.67
C TRP A 413 -8.47 -4.55 -8.17
N TRP A 414 -9.56 -4.99 -8.80
CA TRP A 414 -10.89 -5.07 -8.20
C TRP A 414 -11.49 -6.46 -8.41
N ASP A 415 -12.36 -6.94 -7.53
CA ASP A 415 -13.18 -8.10 -7.86
C ASP A 415 -14.36 -7.60 -8.72
N PRO A 416 -14.55 -8.09 -9.95
CA PRO A 416 -15.72 -7.73 -10.74
C PRO A 416 -17.03 -8.03 -9.99
N GLU A 417 -17.05 -9.03 -9.12
CA GLU A 417 -18.19 -9.36 -8.26
C GLU A 417 -18.40 -8.34 -7.13
N GLU A 418 -17.40 -7.54 -6.79
CA GLU A 418 -17.54 -6.43 -5.82
C GLU A 418 -17.96 -5.12 -6.48
N LEU A 419 -18.00 -5.05 -7.82
CA LEU A 419 -18.40 -3.85 -8.56
C LEU A 419 -19.88 -3.86 -8.99
N PRO A 420 -20.51 -2.68 -9.16
CA PRO A 420 -21.87 -2.54 -9.67
C PRO A 420 -22.05 -3.20 -11.04
N GLU A 421 -23.22 -3.80 -11.29
CA GLU A 421 -23.51 -4.43 -12.59
C GLU A 421 -23.45 -3.45 -13.77
N SER A 422 -23.69 -2.16 -13.55
CA SER A 422 -23.50 -1.13 -14.58
C SER A 422 -22.04 -0.96 -15.01
N ALA A 423 -21.08 -1.41 -14.18
CA ALA A 423 -19.66 -1.44 -14.52
C ALA A 423 -19.27 -2.70 -15.31
N THR A 424 -20.01 -3.79 -15.14
CA THR A 424 -19.77 -5.07 -15.82
C THR A 424 -20.60 -5.22 -17.10
N ARG A 425 -21.76 -4.53 -17.19
CA ARG A 425 -22.72 -4.59 -18.32
C ARG A 425 -22.52 -3.55 -19.41
N ASP A 426 -21.51 -2.67 -19.33
CA ASP A 426 -21.05 -1.98 -20.53
C ASP A 426 -20.29 -2.99 -21.41
N THR A 427 -21.02 -4.00 -21.89
CA THR A 427 -20.53 -5.06 -22.77
C THR A 427 -20.00 -4.49 -24.06
N GLU A 428 -20.44 -3.30 -24.50
CA GLU A 428 -19.81 -2.58 -25.60
C GLU A 428 -18.43 -2.03 -25.23
N ILE A 429 -18.21 -1.54 -24.01
CA ILE A 429 -16.88 -1.09 -23.59
C ILE A 429 -15.96 -2.29 -23.40
N TRP A 430 -16.42 -3.35 -22.75
CA TRP A 430 -15.66 -4.59 -22.63
C TRP A 430 -15.37 -5.21 -23.99
N LYS A 431 -16.36 -5.26 -24.89
CA LYS A 431 -16.17 -5.70 -26.28
C LYS A 431 -15.20 -4.81 -27.04
N LEU A 432 -15.27 -3.47 -26.91
CA LEU A 432 -14.31 -2.55 -27.53
C LEU A 432 -12.89 -2.71 -26.94
N ILE A 433 -12.77 -2.99 -25.64
CA ILE A 433 -11.48 -3.27 -24.99
C ILE A 433 -10.93 -4.60 -25.53
N THR A 434 -11.73 -5.65 -25.54
CA THR A 434 -11.37 -6.98 -26.04
C THR A 434 -11.04 -6.93 -27.54
N GLU A 435 -11.84 -6.27 -28.36
CA GLU A 435 -11.65 -6.10 -29.81
C GLU A 435 -10.40 -5.26 -30.12
N ALA A 436 -10.13 -4.21 -29.34
CA ALA A 436 -8.91 -3.42 -29.45
C ALA A 436 -7.66 -4.20 -29.01
N GLN A 437 -7.80 -5.12 -28.06
CA GLN A 437 -6.74 -6.02 -27.61
C GLN A 437 -6.46 -7.13 -28.63
N THR A 438 -7.50 -7.78 -29.19
CA THR A 438 -7.35 -8.85 -30.19
C THR A 438 -6.92 -8.34 -31.57
N SER A 439 -7.45 -7.21 -32.03
CA SER A 439 -7.06 -6.64 -33.34
C SER A 439 -5.60 -6.18 -33.33
N ARG A 440 -5.07 -5.74 -32.17
CA ARG A 440 -3.65 -5.32 -32.04
C ARG A 440 -2.68 -6.46 -31.83
N ALA A 441 -3.08 -7.55 -31.17
CA ALA A 441 -2.25 -8.75 -31.09
C ALA A 441 -1.97 -9.33 -32.49
N ALA A 442 -2.86 -9.10 -33.46
CA ALA A 442 -2.69 -9.48 -34.86
C ALA A 442 -1.82 -8.52 -35.68
N GLU A 443 -1.63 -7.27 -35.23
CA GLU A 443 -0.87 -6.22 -35.95
C GLU A 443 0.58 -6.06 -35.47
N ILE A 444 0.97 -6.66 -34.33
CA ILE A 444 2.34 -6.61 -33.84
C ILE A 444 3.16 -7.68 -34.58
N PRO A 445 4.14 -7.33 -35.43
CA PRO A 445 5.04 -8.31 -36.00
C PRO A 445 5.81 -8.99 -34.86
N ASN A 446 6.02 -10.30 -34.95
CA ASN A 446 6.88 -11.06 -34.05
C ASN A 446 8.33 -10.53 -34.09
N MET A 447 8.61 -9.39 -33.46
CA MET A 447 9.96 -8.92 -33.21
C MET A 447 10.50 -9.70 -32.03
N THR A 448 11.59 -10.42 -32.27
CA THR A 448 12.31 -11.14 -31.22
C THR A 448 12.86 -10.14 -30.20
N SER A 449 12.99 -10.54 -28.93
CA SER A 449 13.55 -9.69 -27.87
C SER A 449 14.93 -9.13 -28.21
N LEU A 450 15.66 -9.79 -29.10
CA LEU A 450 16.98 -9.39 -29.60
C LEU A 450 16.90 -8.20 -30.57
N GLU A 451 15.92 -8.15 -31.46
CA GLU A 451 15.70 -7.04 -32.39
C GLU A 451 15.27 -5.76 -31.66
N HIS A 452 14.46 -5.92 -30.61
CA HIS A 452 14.07 -4.81 -29.73
C HIS A 452 15.28 -4.21 -28.99
N TYR A 453 16.22 -5.05 -28.55
CA TYR A 453 17.43 -4.61 -27.85
C TYR A 453 18.43 -3.93 -28.80
N GLN A 454 18.62 -4.48 -30.01
CA GLN A 454 19.49 -3.90 -31.05
C GLN A 454 18.96 -2.58 -31.61
N MET A 455 17.64 -2.37 -31.60
CA MET A 455 17.04 -1.10 -32.04
C MET A 455 17.24 0.01 -31.00
N MET A 456 17.17 -0.31 -29.71
CA MET A 456 17.44 0.64 -28.62
C MET A 456 18.92 1.03 -28.54
N SER A 457 19.85 0.13 -28.84
CA SER A 457 21.29 0.43 -28.84
C SER A 457 21.75 1.28 -30.03
N ARG A 458 20.95 1.38 -31.11
CA ARG A 458 21.27 2.21 -32.29
C ARG A 458 20.73 3.64 -32.18
N THR A 459 19.76 3.89 -31.32
CA THR A 459 19.18 5.23 -31.09
C THR A 459 19.92 6.02 -30.02
N LEU A 460 20.72 5.34 -29.20
CA LEU A 460 21.71 5.93 -28.32
C LEU A 460 23.07 5.77 -29.01
N GLY A 461 23.38 6.69 -29.94
CA GLY A 461 24.76 6.83 -30.44
C GLY A 461 25.71 7.24 -29.29
N PRO A 462 27.03 7.11 -29.50
CA PRO A 462 28.05 7.35 -28.47
C PRO A 462 27.94 8.72 -27.78
#